data_AF-G1UWC2-F1
#
_entry.id   AF-G1UWC2-F1
#
_cell.length_a   1.000
_cell.length_b   1.000
_cell.length_c   1.000
_cell.angle_alpha   90.00
_cell.angle_beta   90.00
_cell.angle_gamma   90.00
#
_symmetry.space_group_name_H-M   'P 1'
#
loop_
_entity.id
_entity.type
_entity.pdbx_description
1 polymer ?
#
loop_
_entity_poly.entity_id
_entity_poly.type
_entity_poly.pdbx_seq_one_letter_code
_entity_poly.pdbx_strand_id
1 'polypeptide(L)' 'MSEKITIRFAGVDDWSRVVFKGDNGRFYKTIDLAPDCGFDNLSAEEKQELLKSLHSCDGRFDGEPCSPCNLECFILAE' A
#
# COMPACT_ATOMS: atom_id res chain seq x y z
N MET A 1 14.09 7.65 -16.97
CA MET A 1 12.77 8.01 -16.39
C MET A 1 12.43 6.88 -15.45
N SER A 2 12.28 7.15 -14.16
CA SER A 2 11.86 6.10 -13.22
C SER A 2 10.43 5.72 -13.57
N GLU A 3 10.23 4.49 -14.04
CA GLU A 3 8.88 3.97 -14.30
C GLU A 3 8.13 3.95 -12.97
N LYS A 4 6.99 4.64 -12.92
CA LYS A 4 6.14 4.67 -11.73
C LYS A 4 5.40 3.35 -11.62
N ILE A 5 5.32 2.82 -10.41
CA ILE A 5 4.63 1.57 -10.09
C ILE A 5 3.18 1.90 -9.79
N THR A 6 2.26 1.31 -10.55
CA THR A 6 0.83 1.44 -10.28
C THR A 6 0.43 0.40 -9.24
N ILE A 7 -0.13 0.86 -8.12
CA ILE A 7 -0.59 0.00 -7.04
C ILE A 7 -2.11 0.04 -6.93
N ARG A 8 -2.70 -1.11 -6.66
CA ARG A 8 -4.15 -1.26 -6.44
C ARG A 8 -4.40 -1.87 -5.08
N PHE A 9 -5.47 -1.44 -4.42
CA PHE A 9 -5.88 -2.05 -3.17
C PHE A 9 -6.15 -3.54 -3.38
N ALA A 10 -5.53 -4.37 -2.55
CA ALA A 10 -5.64 -5.82 -2.63
C ALA A 10 -6.40 -6.41 -1.44
N GLY A 11 -6.50 -5.67 -0.33
CA GLY A 11 -7.18 -6.10 0.89
C GLY A 11 -6.43 -5.66 2.14
N VAL A 12 -6.76 -6.29 3.25
CA VAL A 12 -6.15 -6.06 4.56
C VAL A 12 -5.51 -7.36 5.05
N ASP A 13 -4.27 -7.30 5.55
CA ASP A 13 -3.59 -8.50 6.10
C ASP A 13 -4.00 -8.81 7.55
N ASP A 14 -3.58 -9.96 8.07
CA ASP A 14 -3.88 -10.44 9.44
C ASP A 14 -3.48 -9.48 10.57
N TRP A 15 -2.59 -8.52 10.33
CA TRP A 15 -2.26 -7.45 11.29
C TRP A 15 -3.07 -6.18 11.09
N SER A 16 -4.18 -6.27 10.38
CA SER A 16 -5.07 -5.15 10.07
C SER A 16 -4.34 -4.02 9.34
N ARG A 17 -3.46 -4.32 8.37
CA ARG A 17 -2.76 -3.32 7.55
C ARG A 17 -3.25 -3.36 6.11
N VAL A 18 -3.25 -2.21 5.44
CA VAL A 18 -3.70 -2.11 4.06
C VAL A 18 -2.63 -2.67 3.13
N VAL A 19 -3.02 -3.62 2.28
CA VAL A 19 -2.16 -4.26 1.28
C VAL A 19 -2.54 -3.79 -0.10
N PHE A 20 -1.52 -3.50 -0.89
CA PHE A 20 -1.61 -3.12 -2.29
C PHE A 20 -0.83 -4.09 -3.17
N LYS A 21 -1.34 -4.34 -4.37
CA LYS A 21 -0.66 -5.10 -5.41
C LYS A 21 -0.17 -4.15 -6.50
N GLY A 22 1.13 -4.18 -6.76
CA GLY A 22 1.75 -3.45 -7.86
C GLY A 22 1.57 -4.18 -9.19
N ASP A 23 1.55 -3.42 -10.29
CA ASP A 23 1.56 -3.98 -11.65
C ASP A 23 2.86 -4.76 -11.96
N ASN A 24 3.93 -4.46 -11.22
CA ASN A 24 5.20 -5.20 -11.24
C ASN A 24 5.13 -6.59 -10.55
N GLY A 25 3.94 -7.01 -10.10
CA GLY A 25 3.71 -8.30 -9.44
C GLY A 25 4.10 -8.36 -7.97
N ARG A 26 4.57 -7.27 -7.36
CA ARG A 26 4.94 -7.21 -5.95
C ARG A 26 3.79 -6.74 -5.07
N PHE A 27 3.87 -7.08 -3.79
CA PHE A 27 2.97 -6.56 -2.76
C PHE A 27 3.64 -5.45 -1.95
N TYR A 28 2.84 -4.45 -1.61
CA TYR A 28 3.19 -3.30 -0.81
C TYR A 28 2.18 -3.19 0.32
N LYS A 29 2.59 -2.72 1.48
CA LYS A 29 1.68 -2.59 2.61
C LYS A 29 1.98 -1.38 3.45
N THR A 30 0.99 -0.88 4.15
CA THR A 30 1.18 0.20 5.11
C THR A 30 1.71 -0.36 6.42
N ILE A 31 2.55 0.40 7.12
CA ILE A 31 2.87 0.09 8.52
C ILE A 31 1.74 0.49 9.46
N ASP A 32 1.02 1.56 9.09
CA ASP A 32 -0.18 1.99 9.78
C ASP A 32 -1.33 1.01 9.55
N LEU A 33 -2.18 0.91 10.58
CA LEU A 33 -3.36 0.08 10.57
C LEU A 33 -4.39 0.63 9.57
N ALA A 34 -5.14 -0.29 8.97
CA ALA A 34 -6.30 0.03 8.18
C ALA A 34 -7.30 0.80 9.05
N PRO A 35 -7.89 1.88 8.53
CA PRO A 35 -8.92 2.61 9.26
C PRO A 35 -10.14 1.72 9.49
N ASP A 36 -10.85 1.94 10.61
CA ASP A 36 -12.09 1.21 10.93
C ASP A 36 -13.15 1.29 9.82
N CYS A 37 -13.20 2.40 9.09
CA CYS A 37 -14.11 2.58 7.95
C CYS A 37 -13.68 1.82 6.68
N GLY A 38 -12.46 1.26 6.64
CA GLY A 38 -11.87 0.60 5.48
C GLY A 38 -11.22 1.56 4.49
N PHE A 39 -10.25 1.07 3.71
CA PHE A 39 -9.48 1.88 2.77
C PHE A 39 -10.34 2.54 1.68
N ASP A 40 -11.32 1.83 1.14
CA ASP A 40 -12.18 2.34 0.06
C ASP A 40 -13.00 3.56 0.46
N ASN A 41 -13.42 3.64 1.73
CA ASN A 41 -14.24 4.73 2.26
C ASN A 41 -13.43 5.97 2.66
N LEU A 42 -12.11 5.93 2.57
CA LEU A 42 -11.25 7.07 2.86
C LEU A 42 -11.34 8.14 1.78
N SER A 43 -11.20 9.40 2.21
CA SER A 43 -11.00 10.54 1.30
C SER A 43 -9.67 10.42 0.56
N ALA A 44 -9.54 11.09 -0.59
CA ALA A 44 -8.28 11.08 -1.36
C ALA A 44 -7.07 11.53 -0.51
N GLU A 45 -7.27 12.54 0.34
CA GLU A 45 -6.24 13.04 1.27
C GLU A 45 -5.83 11.99 2.31
N GLU A 46 -6.79 11.29 2.91
CA GLU A 46 -6.52 10.22 3.88
C GLU A 46 -5.81 9.03 3.24
N LYS A 47 -6.19 8.67 2.01
CA LYS A 47 -5.49 7.65 1.22
C LYS A 47 -4.04 8.05 0.98
N GLN A 48 -3.77 9.32 0.65
CA GLN A 48 -2.42 9.84 0.45
C GLN A 48 -1.59 9.83 1.75
N GLU A 49 -2.19 10.23 2.88
CA GLU A 49 -1.52 10.16 4.18
C GLU A 49 -1.13 8.73 4.54
N LEU A 50 -2.05 7.77 4.35
CA LEU A 50 -1.78 6.35 4.60
C LEU A 50 -0.64 5.83 3.71
N LEU A 51 -0.62 6.23 2.44
CA LEU A 51 0.42 5.84 1.48
C LEU A 51 1.82 6.39 1.83
N LYS A 52 1.95 7.41 2.69
CA LYS A 52 3.27 7.83 3.20
C LYS A 52 3.95 6.74 4.03
N SER A 53 3.15 5.86 4.62
CA SER A 53 3.60 4.71 5.42
C SER A 53 3.75 3.43 4.59
N LEU A 54 3.75 3.53 3.27
CA LEU A 54 3.88 2.39 2.37
C LEU A 54 5.29 1.77 2.45
N HIS A 55 5.34 0.45 2.59
CA HIS A 55 6.56 -0.35 2.65
C HIS A 55 6.47 -1.52 1.65
N SER A 56 7.63 -1.95 1.17
CA SER A 56 7.75 -3.19 0.41
C SER A 56 7.50 -4.39 1.32
N CYS A 57 7.02 -5.50 0.75
CA CYS A 57 6.88 -6.76 1.47
C CYS A 57 7.76 -7.84 0.82
N ASP A 58 8.06 -8.92 1.54
CA ASP A 58 8.80 -10.11 1.08
C ASP A 58 8.01 -10.97 0.04
N GLY A 59 7.19 -10.33 -0.80
CA GLY A 59 6.42 -10.98 -1.86
C GLY A 59 5.19 -11.77 -1.38
N ARG A 60 4.85 -11.74 -0.09
CA ARG A 60 3.66 -12.38 0.48
C ARG A 60 2.61 -11.35 0.89
N PHE A 61 1.35 -11.74 0.87
CA PHE A 61 0.24 -10.89 1.33
C PHE A 61 0.36 -10.60 2.83
N ASP A 62 0.56 -11.64 3.64
CA ASP A 62 0.71 -11.57 5.10
C ASP A 62 2.17 -11.47 5.57
N GLY A 63 3.08 -11.05 4.69
CA GLY A 63 4.50 -10.91 5.02
C GLY A 63 4.81 -9.67 5.88
N GLU A 64 6.01 -9.62 6.46
CA GLU A 64 6.47 -8.43 7.16
C GLU A 64 6.78 -7.27 6.20
N PRO A 65 6.49 -6.01 6.60
CA PRO A 65 6.99 -4.85 5.87
C PRO A 65 8.52 -4.82 5.97
N CYS A 66 9.20 -4.72 4.84
CA CYS A 66 10.66 -4.76 4.76
C CYS A 66 11.30 -3.37 4.75
N SER A 67 10.94 -2.52 3.79
CA SER A 67 11.59 -1.21 3.64
C SER A 67 10.62 -0.13 3.18
N PRO A 68 10.76 1.12 3.68
CA PRO A 68 9.90 2.22 3.28
C PRO A 68 10.02 2.50 1.80
N CYS A 69 8.88 2.71 1.16
CA CYS A 69 8.79 3.04 -0.25
C CYS A 69 8.75 4.55 -0.46
N ASN A 70 9.42 5.03 -1.52
CA ASN A 70 9.32 6.44 -1.88
C ASN A 70 8.02 6.66 -2.68
N LEU A 71 7.06 7.36 -2.08
CA LEU A 71 5.72 7.59 -2.63
C LEU A 71 5.73 8.21 -4.04
N GLU A 72 6.74 9.02 -4.37
CA GLU A 72 6.89 9.64 -5.70
C GLU A 72 6.99 8.61 -6.84
N CYS A 73 7.42 7.39 -6.52
CA CYS A 73 7.52 6.27 -7.45
C CYS A 73 6.20 5.49 -7.61
N PHE A 74 5.13 5.83 -6.90
CA PHE A 74 3.88 5.07 -6.90
C PHE A 74 2.70 5.89 -7.43
N ILE A 75 1.79 5.20 -8.10
CA ILE A 75 0.49 5.72 -8.53
C ILE A 75 -0.58 4.82 -7.94
N LEU A 76 -1.46 5.37 -7.11
CA LEU A 76 -2.65 4.65 -6.67
C LEU A 76 -3.64 4.58 -7.82
N ALA A 77 -3.99 3.37 -8.26
CA ALA A 77 -5.10 3.12 -9.16
C ALA A 77 -6.35 2.79 -8.32
N GLU A 78 -7.46 3.46 -8.66
CA GLU A 78 -8.81 3.16 -8.15
C GLU A 78 -9.36 1.85 -8.73
#